data_AF-A0A2G2DI71-F1
#
_entry.id   AF-A0A2G2DI71-F1
#
_cell.length_a   1.000
_cell.length_b   1.000
_cell.length_c   1.000
_cell.angle_alpha   90.00
_cell.angle_beta   90.00
_cell.angle_gamma   90.00
#
_symmetry.space_group_name_H-M   'P 1'
#
loop_
_entity.id
_entity.type
_entity.pdbx_description
1 polymer ?
#
loop_
_entity_poly.entity_id
_entity_poly.type
_entity_poly.pdbx_seq_one_letter_code
_entity_poly.pdbx_strand_id
1 'polypeptide(L)'
;TTFYYYERLRDIVNGVNKGRVVILKGLVTKVTQSKVTGKKGDASGYAVGSIVEYRDIVDGKEIHRFDLFNNHLIMNGVNYSQQHNEIIAA
;
A
#
# COMPACT_ATOMS: atom_id res chain seq x y z
N THR A 1 -2.91 9.90 7.30
CA THR A 1 -3.51 8.61 7.71
C THR A 1 -2.72 7.47 7.13
N THR A 2 -2.61 6.36 7.86
CA THR A 2 -1.98 5.12 7.37
C THR A 2 -3.03 4.03 7.31
N PHE A 3 -3.12 3.36 6.17
CA PHE A 3 -3.97 2.20 5.93
C PHE A 3 -3.09 0.96 5.82
N TYR A 4 -3.50 -0.11 6.48
CA TYR A 4 -2.88 -1.42 6.39
C TYR A 4 -3.89 -2.40 5.82
N TYR A 5 -3.56 -3.01 4.69
CA TYR A 5 -4.36 -4.06 4.07
C TYR A 5 -3.59 -5.38 4.20
N TYR A 6 -4.25 -6.37 4.79
CA TYR A 6 -3.70 -7.71 4.96
C TYR A 6 -4.45 -8.65 4.03
N GLU A 7 -3.72 -9.30 3.14
CA GLU A 7 -4.26 -10.19 2.13
C GLU A 7 -3.61 -11.57 2.21
N ARG A 8 -4.39 -12.61 1.89
CA ARG A 8 -3.89 -13.95 1.64
C ARG A 8 -4.01 -14.23 0.15
N LEU A 9 -2.89 -14.17 -0.56
CA LEU A 9 -2.84 -14.49 -1.98
C LEU A 9 -2.80 -16.00 -2.16
N ARG A 10 -3.70 -16.55 -2.98
CA ARG A 10 -3.68 -17.96 -3.35
C ARG A 10 -2.94 -18.12 -4.67
N ASP A 11 -1.82 -18.83 -4.65
CA ASP A 11 -1.19 -19.35 -5.86
C ASP A 11 -1.92 -20.64 -6.24
N ILE A 12 -2.77 -20.55 -7.26
CA ILE A 12 -3.60 -21.68 -7.71
C ILE A 12 -2.73 -22.76 -8.36
N VAL A 13 -1.67 -22.36 -9.08
CA VAL A 13 -0.82 -23.27 -9.84
C VAL A 13 0.05 -24.10 -8.90
N ASN A 14 0.70 -23.45 -7.94
CA ASN A 14 1.60 -24.12 -7.01
C ASN A 14 0.88 -24.63 -5.74
N GLY A 15 -0.40 -24.31 -5.56
CA GLY A 15 -1.18 -24.72 -4.40
C GLY A 15 -0.73 -24.06 -3.09
N VAL A 16 0.05 -22.98 -3.15
CA VAL A 16 0.63 -22.27 -1.99
C VAL A 16 -0.19 -21.03 -1.64
N ASN A 17 -0.12 -20.58 -0.39
CA ASN A 17 -0.66 -19.29 0.03
C ASN A 17 0.50 -18.36 0.38
N LYS A 18 0.43 -17.11 -0.08
CA LYS A 18 1.40 -16.06 0.25
C LYS A 18 0.71 -14.98 1.06
N GLY A 19 1.34 -14.54 2.14
CA GLY A 19 0.89 -13.35 2.86
C GLY A 19 1.26 -12.11 2.07
N ARG A 20 0.34 -11.14 1.98
CA ARG A 20 0.62 -9.81 1.43
C ARG A 20 0.17 -8.73 2.40
N VAL A 21 1.02 -7.74 2.59
CA VAL A 21 0.72 -6.55 3.37
C VAL A 21 0.92 -5.34 2.47
N VAL A 22 -0.15 -4.56 2.29
CA VAL A 22 -0.09 -3.28 1.59
C VAL A 22 -0.24 -2.16 2.62
N ILE A 23 0.73 -1.25 2.64
CA ILE A 23 0.74 -0.08 3.50
C ILE A 23 0.58 1.15 2.62
N LEU A 24 -0.45 1.95 2.89
CA LEU A 24 -0.71 3.21 2.19
C LEU A 24 -0.73 4.36 3.19
N LYS A 25 0.10 5.38 2.98
CA LYS A 25 0.02 6.64 3.74
C LYS A 25 -0.44 7.76 2.82
N GLY A 26 -1.43 8.51 3.29
CA GLY A 26 -2.03 9.57 2.51
C GLY A 26 -2.91 10.52 3.31
N LEU A 27 -3.36 11.58 2.64
CA LEU A 27 -4.30 12.55 3.18
C LEU A 27 -5.73 12.09 2.87
N VAL A 28 -6.52 11.83 3.92
CA VAL A 28 -7.96 11.60 3.78
C VAL A 28 -8.63 12.95 3.59
N THR A 29 -9.30 13.13 2.45
CA THR A 29 -9.98 14.38 2.10
C THR A 29 -11.48 14.30 2.34
N LYS A 30 -12.05 13.09 2.39
CA LYS A 30 -13.47 12.89 2.62
C LYS A 30 -13.73 11.58 3.33
N VAL A 31 -14.68 11.61 4.26
CA VAL A 31 -15.27 10.42 4.88
C VAL A 31 -16.77 10.44 4.56
N THR A 32 -17.29 9.32 4.08
CA THR A 32 -18.72 9.15 3.81
C THR A 32 -19.28 8.18 4.83
N GLN A 33 -20.29 8.62 5.58
CA GLN A 33 -20.96 7.79 6.57
C GLN A 33 -21.86 6.77 5.89
N SER A 34 -21.85 5.53 6.39
CA SER A 34 -22.80 4.49 6.01
C SER A 34 -24.24 4.93 6.28
N LYS A 35 -25.15 4.62 5.35
CA LYS A 35 -26.60 4.71 5.57
C LYS A 35 -27.18 3.30 5.66
N VAL A 36 -28.27 3.14 6.40
CA VAL A 36 -29.03 1.88 6.43
C VAL A 36 -30.26 2.08 5.57
N THR A 37 -30.34 1.37 4.44
CA THR A 37 -31.53 1.34 3.59
C THR A 37 -32.07 -0.08 3.56
N GLY A 38 -33.18 -0.32 4.26
CA GLY A 38 -33.76 -1.66 4.41
C GLY A 38 -32.91 -2.57 5.31
N LYS A 39 -32.68 -3.82 4.90
CA LYS A 39 -31.97 -4.84 5.72
C LYS A 39 -30.45 -4.83 5.58
N LYS A 40 -29.87 -4.00 4.71
CA LYS A 40 -28.42 -3.94 4.47
C LYS A 40 -27.90 -2.53 4.78
N GLY A 41 -26.87 -2.46 5.61
CA GLY A 41 -26.11 -1.24 5.83
C GLY A 41 -25.10 -1.04 4.71
N ASP A 42 -24.97 0.20 4.23
CA ASP A 42 -23.87 0.59 3.34
C ASP A 42 -22.54 0.58 4.11
N ALA A 43 -21.42 0.49 3.39
CA ALA A 43 -20.11 0.67 3.99
C ALA A 43 -19.77 2.16 4.13
N SER A 44 -19.04 2.51 5.19
CA SER A 44 -18.38 3.82 5.26
C SER A 44 -17.28 3.89 4.21
N GLY A 45 -17.19 5.03 3.51
CA GLY A 45 -16.21 5.26 2.45
C GLY A 45 -15.16 6.29 2.85
N TYR A 46 -13.94 6.13 2.36
CA TYR A 46 -12.85 7.10 2.53
C TYR A 46 -12.33 7.51 1.16
N ALA A 47 -12.19 8.82 0.92
CA ALA A 47 -11.45 9.34 -0.22
C ALA A 47 -10.07 9.81 0.23
N VAL A 48 -9.04 9.35 -0.47
CA VAL A 48 -7.65 9.73 -0.23
C VAL A 48 -7.23 10.65 -1.37
N GLY A 49 -6.97 11.92 -1.07
CA GLY A 49 -6.64 12.94 -2.09
C GLY A 49 -5.18 12.92 -2.52
N SER A 50 -4.30 12.34 -1.72
CA SER A 50 -2.90 12.14 -2.06
C SER A 50 -2.33 10.92 -1.34
N ILE A 51 -1.48 10.17 -2.03
CA ILE A 51 -0.70 9.07 -1.47
C ILE A 51 0.76 9.53 -1.46
N VAL A 52 1.37 9.54 -0.28
CA VAL A 52 2.77 9.96 -0.07
C VAL A 52 3.70 8.78 0.19
N GLU A 53 3.14 7.64 0.61
CA GLU A 53 3.86 6.38 0.78
C GLU A 53 2.98 5.21 0.36
N TYR A 54 3.55 4.29 -0.40
CA TYR A 54 3.01 2.99 -0.74
C TYR A 54 4.09 1.95 -0.51
N ARG A 55 3.74 0.86 0.17
CA ARG A 55 4.62 -0.29 0.36
C ARG A 55 3.84 -1.57 0.14
N ASP A 56 4.39 -2.46 -0.67
CA ASP A 56 3.83 -3.78 -0.96
C ASP A 56 4.84 -4.85 -0.55
N ILE A 57 4.45 -5.64 0.45
CA ILE A 57 5.27 -6.71 1.00
C ILE A 57 4.56 -8.02 0.72
N VAL A 58 5.22 -8.90 -0.03
CA VAL A 58 4.72 -10.25 -0.33
C VAL A 58 5.70 -11.26 0.24
N ASP A 59 5.19 -12.16 1.10
CA ASP A 59 5.99 -13.21 1.73
C ASP A 59 7.26 -12.67 2.44
N GLY A 60 7.07 -11.55 3.16
CA GLY A 60 8.14 -10.86 3.89
C GLY A 60 9.10 -10.04 3.02
N LYS A 61 8.95 -10.05 1.69
CA LYS A 61 9.81 -9.31 0.75
C LYS A 61 9.09 -8.06 0.23
N GLU A 62 9.75 -6.92 0.30
CA GLU A 62 9.25 -5.67 -0.30
C GLU A 62 9.36 -5.77 -1.82
N ILE A 63 8.21 -5.87 -2.51
CA ILE A 63 8.13 -6.01 -3.96
C ILE A 63 8.00 -4.63 -4.61
N HIS A 64 7.21 -3.76 -4.01
CA HIS A 64 7.03 -2.38 -4.47
C HIS A 64 7.13 -1.41 -3.31
N ARG A 65 7.77 -0.26 -3.55
CA ARG A 65 7.74 0.87 -2.64
C ARG A 65 7.76 2.17 -3.42
N PHE A 66 6.93 3.10 -3.00
CA PHE A 66 6.99 4.50 -3.36
C PHE A 66 6.97 5.30 -2.05
N ASP A 67 7.92 6.19 -1.86
CA ASP A 67 8.02 7.05 -0.69
C ASP A 67 8.52 8.42 -1.15
N LEU A 68 7.61 9.39 -1.13
CA LEU A 68 7.89 10.72 -1.68
C LEU A 68 8.94 11.46 -0.86
N PHE A 69 8.89 11.37 0.47
CA PHE A 69 9.72 12.19 1.35
C PHE A 69 11.12 11.62 1.53
N ASN A 70 11.25 10.29 1.51
CA ASN A 70 12.56 9.62 1.60
C ASN A 70 13.17 9.32 0.23
N ASN A 71 12.53 9.78 -0.85
CA ASN A 71 12.90 9.46 -2.23
C ASN A 71 13.22 7.98 -2.41
N HIS A 72 12.25 7.12 -2.14
CA HIS A 72 12.45 5.67 -2.24
C HIS A 72 11.51 5.05 -3.26
N LEU A 73 12.09 4.44 -4.29
CA LEU A 73 11.37 3.77 -5.36
C LEU A 73 11.90 2.34 -5.53
N ILE A 74 11.09 1.37 -5.14
CA ILE A 74 11.32 -0.04 -5.45
C ILE A 74 10.24 -0.50 -6.42
N MET A 75 10.65 -1.10 -7.53
CA MET A 75 9.76 -1.76 -8.47
C MET A 75 10.22 -3.19 -8.71
N ASN A 76 9.34 -4.17 -8.47
CA ASN A 76 9.63 -5.60 -8.57
C ASN A 76 10.88 -6.03 -7.79
N GLY A 77 11.10 -5.46 -6.61
CA GLY A 77 12.26 -5.73 -5.75
C GLY A 77 13.54 -4.98 -6.14
N VAL A 78 13.58 -4.22 -7.24
CA VAL A 78 14.74 -3.43 -7.67
C VAL A 78 14.62 -1.99 -7.14
N ASN A 79 15.67 -1.49 -6.48
CA ASN A 79 15.73 -0.14 -5.94
C ASN A 79 16.30 0.86 -6.96
N TYR A 80 15.44 1.75 -7.46
CA TYR A 80 15.79 2.75 -8.48
C TYR A 80 16.29 4.07 -7.89
N SER A 81 16.10 4.28 -6.59
CA SER A 81 16.51 5.49 -5.88
C SER A 81 17.88 5.38 -5.21
N GLN A 82 18.40 4.16 -5.05
CA GLN A 82 19.59 3.90 -4.24
C GLN A 82 20.80 4.76 -4.66
N GLN A 83 21.18 4.70 -5.94
CA GLN A 83 22.35 5.42 -6.45
C GLN A 83 22.22 6.94 -6.24
N HIS A 84 21.05 7.50 -6.50
CA HIS A 84 20.82 8.93 -6.30
C HIS A 84 20.94 9.33 -4.83
N ASN A 85 20.37 8.53 -3.92
CA ASN A 85 20.43 8.79 -2.49
C ASN A 85 21.85 8.64 -1.94
N GLU A 86 22.65 7.70 -2.47
CA GLU A 86 24.08 7.55 -2.14
C GLU A 86 24.88 8.79 -2.54
N ILE A 87 24.59 9.40 -3.70
CA ILE A 87 25.26 10.62 -4.17
C ILE A 87 24.95 11.81 -3.27
N ILE A 88 23.69 11.98 -2.83
CA ILE A 88 23.30 13.12 -1.99
C ILE A 88 23.83 12.99 -0.55
N ALA A 89 24.02 11.76 -0.07
CA ALA A 89 24.51 11.50 1.28
C ALA A 89 26.04 11.69 1.43
N ALA A 90 26.80 11.81 0.33
CA ALA A 90 28.25 11.97 0.30
C ALA A 90 28.68 13.45 0.43
#